data_AF-A0A971UXR9-F1
#
_entry.id   AF-A0A971UXR9-F1
#
_cell.length_a   1.000
_cell.length_b   1.000
_cell.length_c   1.000
_cell.angle_alpha   90.00
_cell.angle_beta   90.00
_cell.angle_gamma   90.00
#
_symmetry.space_group_name_H-M   'P 1'
#
loop_
_entity.id
_entity.type
_entity.pdbx_description
1 polymer ?
#
loop_
_entity_poly.entity_id
_entity_poly.type
_entity_poly.pdbx_seq_one_letter_code
_entity_poly.pdbx_strand_id
1 'polypeptide(L)'
;MERFREKIIRFMYGRYGIDQLYYGLLTLGFILMLVNSLLRLAVLDILVWAVLILMIFRVLSRNIYKRQIENQKFLSIWNPVKSKLSVSVRRIKEIKTHRYRKCVHCKAILRLPKRKGRHTVTCPRCHQDFKVHIAI
;
A
#
# COMPACT_ATOMS: atom_id res chain seq x y z
N MET A 1 -10.53 21.37 25.83
CA MET A 1 -10.00 20.71 24.61
C MET A 1 -10.48 21.40 23.33
N GLU A 2 -11.76 21.77 23.20
CA GLU A 2 -12.32 22.41 21.99
C GLU A 2 -11.60 23.69 21.53
N ARG A 3 -11.33 24.63 22.44
CA ARG A 3 -10.64 25.91 22.11
C ARG A 3 -9.25 25.73 21.51
N PHE A 4 -8.53 24.67 21.87
CA PHE A 4 -7.19 24.41 21.34
C PHE A 4 -7.26 23.77 19.95
N ARG A 5 -8.20 22.84 19.76
CA ARG A 5 -8.48 22.21 18.46
C ARG A 5 -8.89 23.24 17.41
N GLU A 6 -9.76 24.18 17.77
CA GLU A 6 -10.17 25.29 16.88
C GLU A 6 -8.99 26.17 16.47
N LYS A 7 -8.08 26.48 17.39
CA LYS A 7 -6.85 27.24 17.08
C LYS A 7 -5.96 26.48 16.09
N ILE A 8 -5.80 25.17 16.25
CA ILE A 8 -5.04 24.33 15.32
C ILE A 8 -5.71 24.30 13.94
N ILE A 9 -7.04 24.14 13.89
CA ILE A 9 -7.78 24.11 12.62
C ILE A 9 -7.64 25.46 11.89
N ARG A 10 -7.80 26.57 12.59
CA ARG A 10 -7.59 27.92 12.03
C ARG A 10 -6.16 28.12 11.56
N PHE A 11 -5.18 27.60 12.29
CA PHE A 11 -3.79 27.62 11.86
C PHE A 11 -3.57 26.75 10.61
N MET A 12 -4.12 25.55 10.54
CA MET A 12 -3.96 24.66 9.38
C MET A 12 -4.74 25.13 8.15
N TYR A 13 -5.66 26.09 8.30
CA TYR A 13 -6.41 26.67 7.20
C TYR A 13 -5.47 27.27 6.13
N GLY A 14 -5.64 26.87 4.88
CA GLY A 14 -4.80 27.30 3.75
C GLY A 14 -3.39 26.68 3.70
N ARG A 15 -3.11 25.67 4.53
CA ARG A 15 -1.89 24.85 4.45
C ARG A 15 -2.21 23.46 3.91
N TYR A 16 -1.19 22.75 3.45
CA TYR A 16 -1.37 21.48 2.77
C TYR A 16 -1.85 20.34 3.69
N GLY A 17 -1.25 20.17 4.88
CA GLY A 17 -1.62 19.09 5.80
C GLY A 17 -0.90 17.77 5.52
N ILE A 18 -1.48 16.68 6.05
CA ILE A 18 -0.91 15.32 6.03
C ILE A 18 -1.41 14.57 4.78
N ASP A 19 -0.50 13.92 4.03
CA ASP A 19 -0.76 13.16 2.80
C ASP A 19 -0.15 11.75 2.82
N GLN A 20 -0.30 10.99 1.72
CA GLN A 20 0.23 9.63 1.59
C GLN A 20 1.76 9.61 1.55
N LEU A 21 2.38 10.62 0.93
CA LEU A 21 3.84 10.79 0.94
C LEU A 21 4.37 11.06 2.34
N TYR A 22 3.65 11.79 3.20
CA TYR A 22 3.98 11.97 4.61
C TYR A 22 4.05 10.63 5.34
N TYR A 23 3.07 9.73 5.16
CA TYR A 23 3.12 8.39 5.75
C TYR A 23 4.28 7.55 5.18
N GLY A 24 4.63 7.75 3.91
CA GLY A 24 5.82 7.16 3.30
C GLY A 24 7.11 7.64 3.97
N LEU A 25 7.27 8.95 4.16
CA LEU A 25 8.41 9.56 4.85
C LEU A 25 8.47 9.17 6.32
N LEU A 26 7.33 9.07 7.01
CA LEU A 26 7.24 8.58 8.39
C LEU A 26 7.78 7.14 8.48
N THR A 27 7.35 6.28 7.56
CA THR A 27 7.79 4.88 7.50
C THR A 27 9.29 4.79 7.19
N LEU A 28 9.78 5.61 6.26
CA LEU A 28 11.21 5.71 5.96
C LEU A 28 12.01 6.17 7.19
N GLY A 29 11.55 7.21 7.89
CA GLY A 29 12.18 7.71 9.11
C GLY A 29 12.25 6.65 10.21
N PHE A 30 11.18 5.87 10.38
CA PHE A 30 11.17 4.75 11.32
C PHE A 30 12.18 3.66 10.94
N ILE A 31 12.28 3.29 9.66
CA ILE A 31 13.27 2.32 9.17
C ILE A 31 14.70 2.85 9.42
N LEU A 32 14.97 4.11 9.11
CA LEU A 32 16.27 4.73 9.36
C LEU A 32 16.62 4.71 10.85
N MET A 33 15.65 4.98 11.72
CA MET A 33 15.84 4.92 13.17
C MET A 33 16.15 3.49 13.66
N LEU A 34 15.46 2.47 13.13
CA LEU A 34 15.76 1.07 13.43
C LEU A 34 17.17 0.67 12.98
N VAL A 35 17.57 1.05 11.77
CA VAL A 35 18.92 0.77 11.24
C VAL A 35 19.98 1.51 12.06
N ASN A 36 19.72 2.75 12.44
CA ASN A 36 20.65 3.50 13.28
C ASN A 36 20.80 2.89 14.69
N SER A 37 19.73 2.32 15.26
CA SER A 37 19.82 1.60 16.54
C SER A 37 20.83 0.45 16.49
N LEU A 38 20.99 -0.20 15.33
CA LEU A 38 21.94 -1.29 15.12
C LEU A 38 23.36 -0.80 14.80
N LEU A 39 23.50 0.20 13.94
CA LEU A 39 24.80 0.64 13.40
C LEU A 39 25.42 1.84 14.13
N ARG A 40 24.62 2.63 14.86
CA ARG A 40 25.00 3.84 15.61
C ARG A 40 25.89 4.81 14.83
N LEU A 41 25.45 5.16 13.61
CA LEU A 41 26.20 6.03 12.72
C LEU A 41 25.63 7.45 12.79
N ALA A 42 26.48 8.43 13.10
CA ALA A 42 26.09 9.85 13.18
C ALA A 42 25.46 10.39 11.87
N VAL A 43 25.85 9.82 10.73
CA VAL A 43 25.27 10.17 9.42
C VAL A 43 23.79 9.80 9.35
N LEU A 44 23.39 8.67 9.93
CA LEU A 44 21.99 8.24 9.95
C LEU A 44 21.14 9.14 10.84
N ASP A 45 21.68 9.64 11.95
CA ASP A 45 20.99 10.61 12.81
C ASP A 45 20.68 11.91 12.06
N ILE A 46 21.67 12.43 11.32
CA ILE A 46 21.48 13.64 10.50
C ILE A 46 20.39 13.40 9.45
N LEU A 47 20.36 12.23 8.81
CA LEU A 47 19.33 11.87 7.83
C LEU A 47 17.94 11.77 8.46
N VAL A 48 17.80 11.20 9.65
CA VAL A 48 16.52 11.15 10.37
C VAL A 48 16.01 12.56 10.65
N TRP A 49 16.86 13.44 11.18
CA TRP A 49 16.50 14.84 11.42
C TRP A 49 16.11 15.57 10.13
N ALA A 50 16.85 15.34 9.03
CA ALA A 50 16.51 15.92 7.74
C ALA A 50 15.12 15.46 7.26
N VAL A 51 14.79 14.18 7.38
CA VAL A 51 13.46 13.64 7.02
C VAL A 51 12.36 14.28 7.88
N LEU A 52 12.56 14.42 9.19
CA LEU A 52 11.59 15.05 10.08
C LEU A 52 11.34 16.53 9.73
N ILE A 53 12.41 17.29 9.47
CA ILE A 53 12.31 18.70 9.06
C ILE A 53 11.55 18.80 7.73
N LEU A 54 11.85 17.94 6.76
CA LEU A 54 11.14 17.90 5.48
C LEU A 54 9.65 17.58 5.66
N MET A 55 9.29 16.65 6.55
CA MET A 55 7.89 16.33 6.85
C MET A 55 7.14 17.54 7.42
N ILE A 56 7.73 18.24 8.39
CA ILE A 56 7.12 19.45 8.99
C ILE A 56 6.96 20.55 7.93
N PHE A 57 8.00 20.79 7.13
CA PHE A 57 7.96 21.78 6.05
C PHE A 57 6.85 21.49 5.02
N ARG A 58 6.65 20.22 4.64
CA ARG A 58 5.57 19.81 3.73
C ARG A 58 4.20 20.09 4.31
N VAL A 59 3.95 19.70 5.56
CA VAL A 59 2.65 19.87 6.24
C VAL A 59 2.30 21.35 6.37
N LEU A 60 3.29 22.19 6.68
CA LEU A 60 3.12 23.63 6.87
C LEU A 60 3.16 24.46 5.56
N SER A 61 3.48 23.83 4.43
CA SER A 61 3.58 24.47 3.13
C SER A 61 2.23 25.07 2.69
N ARG A 62 2.24 26.33 2.25
CA ARG A 62 1.07 27.01 1.64
C ARG A 62 0.91 26.73 0.14
N ASN A 63 1.96 26.25 -0.54
CA ASN A 63 1.87 25.89 -1.96
C ASN A 63 1.23 24.50 -2.12
N ILE A 64 -0.09 24.45 -2.11
CA ILE A 64 -0.87 23.20 -2.17
C ILE A 64 -0.66 22.50 -3.51
N TYR A 65 -0.70 23.23 -4.62
CA TYR A 65 -0.59 22.67 -5.97
C TYR A 65 0.73 21.90 -6.17
N LYS A 66 1.87 22.51 -5.79
CA LYS A 66 3.17 21.85 -5.90
C LYS A 66 3.23 20.57 -5.05
N ARG A 67 2.68 20.59 -3.84
CA ARG A 67 2.65 19.42 -2.94
C ARG A 67 1.76 18.31 -3.47
N GLN A 68 0.63 18.65 -4.08
CA GLN A 68 -0.25 17.68 -4.74
C GLN A 68 0.47 16.96 -5.89
N ILE A 69 1.23 17.67 -6.72
CA ILE A 69 2.01 17.06 -7.81
C ILE A 69 3.06 16.10 -7.24
N GLU A 70 3.79 16.50 -6.19
CA GLU A 70 4.76 15.63 -5.52
C GLU A 70 4.10 14.35 -4.97
N ASN A 71 2.94 14.47 -4.32
CA ASN A 71 2.18 13.33 -3.81
C ASN A 71 1.63 12.45 -4.94
N GLN A 72 1.16 13.03 -6.05
CA GLN A 72 0.70 12.26 -7.21
C GLN A 72 1.83 11.44 -7.84
N LYS A 73 3.04 12.00 -7.95
CA LYS A 73 4.23 11.26 -8.41
C LYS A 73 4.59 10.11 -7.46
N PHE A 74 4.47 10.33 -6.15
CA PHE A 74 4.66 9.25 -5.18
C PHE A 74 3.58 8.16 -5.34
N LEU A 75 2.32 8.56 -5.49
CA LEU A 75 1.21 7.63 -5.64
C LEU A 75 1.25 6.86 -6.95
N SER A 76 1.73 7.42 -8.06
CA SER A 76 1.86 6.67 -9.31
C SER A 76 2.84 5.50 -9.17
N ILE A 77 3.87 5.65 -8.35
CA ILE A 77 4.84 4.59 -8.03
C ILE A 77 4.27 3.64 -6.96
N TRP A 78 3.60 4.17 -5.94
CA TRP A 78 3.14 3.39 -4.79
C TRP A 78 1.86 2.59 -5.05
N ASN A 79 0.91 3.13 -5.82
CA ASN A 79 -0.36 2.48 -6.14
C ASN A 79 -0.24 1.11 -6.80
N PRO A 80 0.62 0.87 -7.82
CA PRO A 80 0.77 -0.45 -8.41
C PRO A 80 1.39 -1.46 -7.44
N VAL A 81 2.27 -1.01 -6.53
CA VAL A 81 2.83 -1.86 -5.47
C VAL A 81 1.73 -2.24 -4.47
N LYS A 82 0.98 -1.24 -4.00
CA LYS A 82 -0.15 -1.45 -3.08
C LYS A 82 -1.22 -2.37 -3.68
N SER A 83 -1.54 -2.22 -4.97
CA SER A 83 -2.54 -3.06 -5.63
C SER A 83 -2.08 -4.52 -5.69
N LYS A 84 -0.84 -4.78 -6.10
CA LYS A 84 -0.25 -6.14 -6.12
C LYS A 84 -0.19 -6.77 -4.72
N LEU A 85 0.21 -6.00 -3.71
CA LEU A 85 0.20 -6.45 -2.32
C LEU A 85 -1.21 -6.77 -1.84
N SER A 86 -2.19 -5.90 -2.10
CA SER A 86 -3.59 -6.13 -1.68
C SER A 86 -4.20 -7.37 -2.32
N VAL A 87 -3.89 -7.66 -3.60
CA VAL A 87 -4.32 -8.90 -4.27
C VAL A 87 -3.68 -10.11 -3.61
N SER A 88 -2.40 -10.03 -3.26
CA SER A 88 -1.68 -11.11 -2.59
C SER A 88 -2.23 -11.37 -1.18
N VAL A 89 -2.48 -10.31 -0.40
CA VAL A 89 -3.10 -10.38 0.93
C VAL A 89 -4.51 -10.97 0.85
N ARG A 90 -5.32 -10.55 -0.14
CA ARG A 90 -6.65 -11.15 -0.38
C ARG A 90 -6.54 -12.65 -0.68
N ARG A 91 -5.59 -13.07 -1.51
CA ARG A 91 -5.34 -14.48 -1.80
C ARG A 91 -4.95 -15.27 -0.55
N ILE A 92 -4.13 -14.68 0.33
CA ILE A 92 -3.74 -15.31 1.61
C ILE A 92 -4.95 -15.41 2.54
N LYS A 93 -5.77 -14.36 2.64
CA LYS A 93 -7.00 -14.37 3.47
C LYS A 93 -7.99 -15.43 2.99
N GLU A 94 -8.12 -15.59 1.69
CA GLU A 94 -9.05 -16.55 1.07
C GLU A 94 -8.48 -17.97 0.91
N ILE A 95 -7.23 -18.22 1.31
CA ILE A 95 -6.54 -19.50 1.09
C ILE A 95 -7.26 -20.71 1.72
N LYS A 96 -8.06 -20.46 2.77
CA LYS A 96 -8.83 -21.49 3.47
C LYS A 96 -10.12 -21.86 2.73
N THR A 97 -10.75 -20.91 2.02
CA THR A 97 -12.09 -21.09 1.43
C THR A 97 -12.04 -21.30 -0.09
N HIS A 98 -11.11 -20.64 -0.77
CA HIS A 98 -11.01 -20.65 -2.23
C HIS A 98 -9.60 -20.97 -2.71
N ARG A 99 -9.51 -21.52 -3.92
CA ARG A 99 -8.27 -21.75 -4.65
C ARG A 99 -8.33 -21.03 -5.99
N TYR A 100 -7.29 -20.28 -6.30
CA TYR A 100 -7.17 -19.62 -7.60
C TYR A 100 -6.45 -20.54 -8.58
N ARG A 101 -7.05 -20.78 -9.75
CA ARG A 101 -6.47 -21.60 -10.83
C ARG A 101 -6.57 -20.87 -12.16
N LYS A 102 -5.58 -21.06 -13.03
CA LYS A 102 -5.59 -20.50 -14.39
C LYS A 102 -6.35 -21.46 -15.31
N CYS A 103 -7.22 -20.93 -16.16
CA CYS A 103 -7.80 -21.68 -17.26
C CYS A 103 -6.71 -22.09 -18.26
N VAL A 104 -6.77 -23.32 -18.79
CA VAL A 104 -5.80 -23.84 -19.76
C VAL A 104 -5.89 -23.11 -21.10
N HIS A 105 -7.10 -22.73 -21.51
CA HIS A 105 -7.35 -22.14 -22.83
C HIS A 105 -7.14 -20.62 -22.86
N CYS A 106 -7.78 -19.86 -21.96
CA CYS A 106 -7.74 -18.39 -21.99
C CYS A 106 -6.84 -17.75 -20.91
N LYS A 107 -6.19 -18.57 -20.06
CA LYS A 107 -5.29 -18.13 -18.97
C LYS A 107 -5.92 -17.21 -17.92
N ALA A 108 -7.24 -17.00 -17.95
CA ALA A 108 -7.97 -16.25 -16.93
C ALA A 108 -7.84 -16.93 -15.56
N ILE A 109 -7.72 -16.13 -14.49
CA ILE A 109 -7.62 -16.63 -13.12
C ILE A 109 -9.03 -16.84 -12.57
N LEU A 110 -9.41 -18.09 -12.35
CA LEU A 110 -10.69 -18.49 -11.79
C LEU A 110 -10.58 -18.68 -10.28
N ARG A 111 -11.61 -18.24 -9.55
CA ARG A 111 -11.78 -18.46 -8.11
C ARG A 111 -12.66 -19.69 -7.92
N LEU A 112 -12.09 -20.77 -7.37
CA LEU A 112 -12.81 -22.02 -7.14
C LEU A 112 -12.98 -22.29 -5.65
N PRO A 113 -14.11 -22.85 -5.19
CA PRO A 113 -14.24 -23.29 -3.80
C PRO A 113 -13.26 -24.42 -3.51
N LYS A 114 -12.75 -24.47 -2.29
CA LYS A 114 -11.82 -25.51 -1.84
C LYS A 114 -12.59 -26.81 -1.55
N ARG A 115 -12.82 -27.64 -2.57
CA ARG A 115 -13.37 -29.00 -2.44
C ARG A 115 -12.36 -30.01 -2.97
N LYS A 116 -12.04 -31.05 -2.18
CA LYS A 116 -11.08 -32.09 -2.57
C LYS A 116 -11.61 -32.89 -3.76
N GLY A 117 -10.70 -33.41 -4.59
CA GLY A 117 -11.03 -34.30 -5.70
C GLY A 117 -10.82 -33.69 -7.09
N ARG A 118 -11.30 -34.41 -8.11
CA ARG A 118 -11.26 -34.01 -9.52
C ARG A 118 -12.58 -33.34 -9.87
N HIS A 119 -12.51 -32.09 -10.31
CA HIS A 119 -13.68 -31.29 -10.69
C HIS A 119 -13.55 -30.87 -12.15
N THR A 120 -14.64 -30.96 -12.92
CA THR A 120 -14.75 -30.33 -14.23
C THR A 120 -15.27 -28.92 -14.03
N VAL A 121 -14.53 -27.93 -14.52
CA VAL A 121 -14.84 -26.52 -14.33
C VAL A 121 -15.02 -25.87 -15.70
N THR A 122 -16.14 -25.19 -15.88
CA THR A 122 -16.41 -24.34 -17.05
C THR A 122 -15.83 -22.95 -16.84
N CYS A 123 -15.05 -22.45 -17.79
CA CYS A 123 -14.51 -21.10 -17.71
C CYS A 123 -15.57 -20.06 -18.10
N PRO A 124 -15.90 -19.06 -17.26
CA PRO A 124 -16.86 -18.01 -17.62
C PRO A 124 -16.38 -17.06 -18.72
N ARG A 125 -15.08 -17.09 -19.06
CA ARG A 125 -14.51 -16.21 -20.09
C ARG A 125 -14.50 -16.85 -21.48
N CYS A 126 -14.20 -18.14 -21.58
CA CYS A 126 -14.09 -18.85 -22.86
C CYS A 126 -15.08 -20.00 -23.02
N HIS A 127 -15.93 -20.26 -22.02
CA HIS A 127 -16.98 -21.29 -22.01
C HIS A 127 -16.49 -22.72 -22.30
N GLN A 128 -15.18 -22.95 -22.21
CA GLN A 128 -14.57 -24.26 -22.37
C GLN A 128 -14.36 -24.92 -21.00
N ASP A 129 -14.59 -26.23 -20.98
CA ASP A 129 -14.46 -27.08 -19.81
C ASP A 129 -13.06 -27.66 -19.68
N PHE A 130 -12.56 -27.71 -18.46
CA PHE A 130 -11.28 -28.36 -18.17
C PHE A 130 -11.29 -29.02 -16.78
N LYS A 131 -10.47 -30.07 -16.65
CA LYS A 131 -10.36 -30.84 -15.40
C LYS A 131 -9.35 -30.18 -14.47
N VAL A 132 -9.75 -29.98 -13.22
CA VAL A 132 -8.90 -29.43 -12.16
C VAL A 132 -8.83 -30.44 -11.01
N HIS A 133 -7.62 -30.71 -10.54
CA HIS A 133 -7.39 -31.53 -9.36
C HIS A 133 -7.04 -30.64 -8.15
N ILE A 134 -7.78 -30.80 -7.05
CA ILE A 134 -7.54 -30.11 -5.78
C ILE A 134 -7.15 -31.17 -4.74
N ALA A 135 -5.85 -31.24 -4.45
CA ALA A 135 -5.28 -32.25 -3.55
C ALA A 135 -5.43 -31.92 -2.04
N ILE A 136 -5.66 -30.64 -1.69
CA ILE A 136 -5.59 -30.13 -0.30
C ILE A 136 -6.71 -29.15 -0.03
#